data_AF-A0A2V5WK28-F1
#
_entry.id   AF-A0A2V5WK28-F1
#
_cell.length_a   1.000
_cell.length_b   1.000
_cell.length_c   1.000
_cell.angle_alpha   90.00
_cell.angle_beta   90.00
_cell.angle_gamma   90.00
#
_symmetry.space_group_name_H-M   'P 1'
#
loop_
_entity.id
_entity.type
_entity.pdbx_description
1 polymer ?
#
loop_
_entity_poly.entity_id
_entity_poly.type
_entity_poly.pdbx_seq_one_letter_code
_entity_poly.pdbx_strand_id
1 'polypeptide(L)'
;NPLSLSKFLLCASWWDNRQPDSDFASAKPNAKDSAPPSRVGIPGIIVWGSDWAGKEMAVALRKSIGTKAVLEDFKRYGFGERSTSQRDDTFWDELAPVWKARLLPPPAYISLSDETKDEEWAEALSIGEMDMQVTALHVSRFLQAVGNEGVMLSPVAREESAAPAMTTTPGPHRESNNSKRVMQESTSRRLQAAMRDCVQRGTARSIAKALEGTGWEVGGKTGSGMALLPKGPQIDGWFAGLIFDPQGKARFAFATFVRSGGYGGENAAKISAELARYLIGETTAAKDRPSRP
;
A
#
# COMPACT_ATOMS: atom_id res chain seq x y z
N ASN A 1 -10.87 4.44 -3.38
CA ASN A 1 -10.82 4.37 -1.90
C ASN A 1 -9.77 3.31 -1.54
N PRO A 2 -9.07 3.38 -0.40
CA PRO A 2 -7.92 2.50 -0.12
C PRO A 2 -8.30 1.03 0.12
N LEU A 3 -9.56 0.77 0.48
CA LEU A 3 -10.02 -0.54 0.93
C LEU A 3 -9.17 -1.03 2.12
N SER A 4 -9.04 -2.34 2.31
CA SER A 4 -8.19 -2.96 3.36
C SER A 4 -6.69 -2.56 3.36
N LEU A 5 -6.23 -1.68 2.47
CA LEU A 5 -4.90 -1.04 2.59
C LEU A 5 -4.86 0.02 3.70
N SER A 6 -6.00 0.59 4.13
CA SER A 6 -6.08 1.53 5.27
C SER A 6 -5.54 0.91 6.58
N LYS A 7 -5.70 -0.41 6.73
CA LYS A 7 -5.11 -1.21 7.83
C LYS A 7 -3.59 -1.03 7.98
N PHE A 8 -2.84 -0.68 6.92
CA PHE A 8 -1.42 -0.32 7.04
C PHE A 8 -1.19 0.97 7.82
N LEU A 9 -1.99 2.01 7.56
CA LEU A 9 -1.88 3.31 8.24
C LEU A 9 -2.23 3.16 9.72
N LEU A 10 -3.26 2.35 10.01
CA LEU A 10 -3.69 1.99 11.35
C LEU A 10 -2.58 1.26 12.15
N CYS A 11 -1.92 0.27 11.54
CA CYS A 11 -0.77 -0.41 12.17
C CYS A 11 0.46 0.50 12.32
N ALA A 12 0.70 1.41 11.36
CA ALA A 12 1.79 2.37 11.43
C ALA A 12 1.62 3.32 12.63
N SER A 13 0.45 3.94 12.77
CA SER A 13 0.15 4.88 13.86
C SER A 13 0.17 4.20 15.24
N TRP A 14 -0.34 2.96 15.34
CA TRP A 14 -0.26 2.16 16.57
C TRP A 14 1.20 1.97 17.06
N TRP A 15 2.09 1.53 16.17
CA TRP A 15 3.49 1.28 16.53
C TRP A 15 4.30 2.57 16.71
N ASP A 16 4.05 3.62 15.91
CA ASP A 16 4.71 4.91 16.10
C ASP A 16 4.35 5.55 17.45
N ASN A 17 3.11 5.46 17.90
CA ASN A 17 2.68 5.95 19.22
C ASN A 17 2.97 4.95 20.35
N ARG A 18 3.83 3.96 20.10
CA ARG A 18 4.31 2.95 21.07
C ARG A 18 3.19 2.25 21.84
N GLN A 19 2.04 2.08 21.19
CA GLN A 19 0.89 1.43 21.79
C GLN A 19 1.22 -0.05 22.06
N PRO A 20 0.73 -0.63 23.17
CA PRO A 20 1.09 -1.99 23.56
C PRO A 20 0.72 -2.99 22.46
N ASP A 21 1.49 -4.08 22.37
CA ASP A 21 1.13 -5.18 21.49
C ASP A 21 -0.15 -5.84 22.03
N SER A 22 -1.25 -5.67 21.30
CA SER A 22 -2.61 -6.00 21.71
C SER A 22 -3.30 -6.91 20.71
N ASP A 23 -4.10 -7.85 21.23
CA ASP A 23 -4.94 -8.78 20.47
C ASP A 23 -6.39 -8.31 20.42
N PHE A 24 -7.00 -8.31 19.24
CA PHE A 24 -8.41 -7.97 19.01
C PHE A 24 -9.22 -9.19 18.55
N ALA A 25 -10.50 -9.26 18.88
CA ALA A 25 -11.40 -10.31 18.37
C ALA A 25 -11.51 -10.22 16.84
N SER A 26 -11.41 -11.34 16.13
CA SER A 26 -11.32 -11.33 14.66
C SER A 26 -12.65 -11.57 13.94
N ALA A 27 -13.67 -12.02 14.68
CA ALA A 27 -15.03 -12.27 14.23
C ALA A 27 -15.98 -12.15 15.42
N LYS A 28 -17.29 -12.05 15.15
CA LYS A 28 -18.31 -12.33 16.17
C LYS A 28 -18.21 -13.81 16.61
N PRO A 29 -18.62 -14.16 17.84
CA PRO A 29 -18.81 -15.55 18.21
C PRO A 29 -19.67 -16.31 17.18
N ASN A 30 -19.32 -17.57 16.90
CA ASN A 30 -20.02 -18.51 16.01
C ASN A 30 -19.80 -18.35 14.48
N ALA A 31 -18.68 -17.77 14.02
CA ALA A 31 -18.24 -17.90 12.62
C ALA A 31 -17.59 -19.29 12.35
N LYS A 32 -17.76 -19.84 11.13
CA LYS A 32 -17.29 -21.19 10.74
C LYS A 32 -15.88 -21.22 10.11
N ASP A 33 -15.32 -22.43 10.04
CA ASP A 33 -13.92 -22.74 9.73
C ASP A 33 -13.44 -22.42 8.31
N SER A 34 -13.04 -21.17 8.11
CA SER A 34 -11.92 -20.77 7.23
C SER A 34 -11.39 -19.37 7.63
N ALA A 35 -11.60 -19.02 8.90
CA ALA A 35 -11.52 -17.67 9.44
C ALA A 35 -10.10 -17.27 9.90
N PRO A 36 -9.83 -15.96 10.12
CA PRO A 36 -8.75 -15.53 10.99
C PRO A 36 -8.77 -16.27 12.35
N PRO A 37 -7.61 -16.44 13.02
CA PRO A 37 -7.55 -16.90 14.41
C PRO A 37 -8.48 -16.06 15.31
N SER A 38 -9.16 -16.67 16.29
CA SER A 38 -10.26 -16.04 17.05
C SER A 38 -9.91 -14.69 17.70
N ARG A 39 -8.63 -14.50 18.06
CA ARG A 39 -8.02 -13.20 18.28
C ARG A 39 -6.85 -13.00 17.33
N VAL A 40 -6.61 -11.77 16.90
CA VAL A 40 -5.45 -11.38 16.09
C VAL A 40 -4.74 -10.17 16.70
N GLY A 41 -3.43 -10.29 16.89
CA GLY A 41 -2.56 -9.18 17.27
C GLY A 41 -2.36 -8.18 16.12
N ILE A 42 -1.71 -7.05 16.41
CA ILE A 42 -1.51 -5.96 15.45
C ILE A 42 -0.97 -6.40 14.07
N PRO A 43 0.08 -7.25 13.96
CA PRO A 43 0.52 -7.75 12.65
C PRO A 43 -0.57 -8.60 11.95
N GLY A 44 -1.34 -9.35 12.73
CA GLY A 44 -2.43 -10.21 12.28
C GLY A 44 -3.56 -9.47 11.58
N ILE A 45 -3.76 -8.18 11.85
CA ILE A 45 -4.75 -7.34 11.16
C ILE A 45 -4.35 -7.09 9.70
N ILE A 46 -3.05 -6.97 9.41
CA ILE A 46 -2.52 -6.99 8.03
C ILE A 46 -2.61 -8.41 7.46
N VAL A 47 -2.07 -9.41 8.17
CA VAL A 47 -1.94 -10.80 7.66
C VAL A 47 -3.29 -11.40 7.29
N TRP A 48 -4.26 -11.37 8.21
CA TRP A 48 -5.55 -12.02 8.02
C TRP A 48 -6.64 -11.07 7.50
N GLY A 49 -6.39 -9.76 7.50
CA GLY A 49 -7.31 -8.76 6.94
C GLY A 49 -8.64 -8.60 7.68
N SER A 50 -8.80 -9.17 8.89
CA SER A 50 -10.05 -9.13 9.66
C SER A 50 -10.59 -7.70 9.81
N ASP A 51 -11.77 -7.47 9.26
CA ASP A 51 -12.44 -6.18 9.39
C ASP A 51 -12.88 -5.90 10.83
N TRP A 52 -13.32 -6.92 11.57
CA TRP A 52 -13.72 -6.76 12.97
C TRP A 52 -12.53 -6.33 13.83
N ALA A 53 -11.39 -7.03 13.74
CA ALA A 53 -10.20 -6.67 14.52
C ALA A 53 -9.65 -5.28 14.14
N GLY A 54 -9.68 -4.92 12.85
CA GLY A 54 -9.31 -3.57 12.42
C GLY A 54 -10.30 -2.49 12.90
N LYS A 55 -11.59 -2.81 13.01
CA LYS A 55 -12.62 -1.90 13.55
C LYS A 55 -12.37 -1.61 15.04
N GLU A 56 -12.21 -2.67 15.84
CA GLU A 56 -11.87 -2.58 17.27
C GLU A 56 -10.57 -1.78 17.48
N MET A 57 -9.53 -2.08 16.70
CA MET A 57 -8.24 -1.41 16.76
C MET A 57 -8.33 0.08 16.41
N ALA A 58 -9.12 0.45 15.40
CA ALA A 58 -9.30 1.86 15.00
C ALA A 58 -9.94 2.70 16.12
N VAL A 59 -10.94 2.15 16.81
CA VAL A 59 -11.60 2.80 17.95
C VAL A 59 -10.68 2.84 19.17
N ALA A 60 -10.00 1.74 19.48
CA ALA A 60 -9.04 1.66 20.58
C ALA A 60 -7.88 2.67 20.42
N LEU A 61 -7.37 2.84 19.19
CA LEU A 61 -6.30 3.80 18.90
C LEU A 61 -6.75 5.25 19.17
N ARG A 62 -7.93 5.67 18.67
CA ARG A 62 -8.47 7.02 18.92
C ARG A 62 -8.66 7.27 20.42
N LYS A 63 -9.19 6.29 21.15
CA LYS A 63 -9.45 6.42 22.59
C LYS A 63 -8.17 6.45 23.44
N SER A 64 -7.05 5.96 22.90
CA SER A 64 -5.74 6.00 23.56
C SER A 64 -4.94 7.29 23.26
N ILE A 65 -4.86 7.71 21.99
CA ILE A 65 -3.98 8.83 21.58
C ILE A 65 -4.73 10.10 21.14
N GLY A 66 -6.05 10.06 21.06
CA GLY A 66 -6.91 11.14 20.59
C GLY A 66 -7.03 11.22 19.06
N THR A 67 -8.14 11.79 18.58
CA THR A 67 -8.42 12.05 17.16
C THR A 67 -7.25 12.71 16.45
N LYS A 68 -6.81 13.84 16.99
CA LYS A 68 -5.85 14.74 16.36
C LYS A 68 -4.52 14.03 16.07
N ALA A 69 -4.00 13.22 17.00
CA ALA A 69 -2.75 12.50 16.80
C ALA A 69 -2.84 11.47 15.65
N VAL A 70 -3.96 10.74 15.55
CA VAL A 70 -4.20 9.79 14.44
C VAL A 70 -4.26 10.52 13.08
N LEU A 71 -4.88 11.70 13.01
CA LEU A 71 -4.94 12.49 11.78
C LEU A 71 -3.60 13.16 11.44
N GLU A 72 -2.86 13.64 12.44
CA GLU A 72 -1.49 14.17 12.26
C GLU A 72 -0.52 13.09 11.79
N ASP A 73 -0.68 11.84 12.24
CA ASP A 73 0.04 10.67 11.73
C ASP A 73 -0.29 10.38 10.27
N PHE A 74 -1.57 10.33 9.90
CA PHE A 74 -1.95 10.06 8.51
C PHE A 74 -1.47 11.18 7.58
N LYS A 75 -1.57 12.45 8.02
CA LYS A 75 -1.00 13.62 7.33
C LYS A 75 0.52 13.54 7.21
N ARG A 76 1.21 13.04 8.25
CA ARG A 76 2.65 12.75 8.27
C ARG A 76 3.02 11.60 7.31
N TYR A 77 2.14 10.61 7.15
CA TYR A 77 2.23 9.50 6.18
C TYR A 77 1.85 9.89 4.74
N GLY A 78 1.39 11.13 4.52
CA GLY A 78 1.05 11.68 3.20
C GLY A 78 -0.45 11.79 2.89
N PHE A 79 -1.34 11.37 3.79
CA PHE A 79 -2.79 11.39 3.58
C PHE A 79 -3.43 12.56 4.35
N GLY A 80 -3.57 13.70 3.67
CA GLY A 80 -4.10 14.94 4.24
C GLY A 80 -5.62 14.97 4.43
N GLU A 81 -6.11 16.07 5.03
CA GLU A 81 -7.55 16.35 5.17
C GLU A 81 -8.14 16.79 3.83
N ARG A 82 -9.39 16.40 3.54
CA ARG A 82 -10.11 16.75 2.30
C ARG A 82 -10.16 18.25 1.98
N SER A 83 -10.12 19.10 2.99
CA SER A 83 -10.09 20.57 2.90
C SER A 83 -8.76 21.15 2.40
N THR A 84 -7.66 20.43 2.58
CA THR A 84 -6.28 20.91 2.31
C THR A 84 -5.49 20.03 1.34
N SER A 85 -5.99 18.83 1.03
CA SER A 85 -5.38 17.91 0.06
C SER A 85 -5.35 18.45 -1.36
N GLN A 86 -4.15 18.73 -1.84
CA GLN A 86 -3.86 19.05 -3.24
C GLN A 86 -3.55 17.78 -4.05
N ARG A 87 -3.61 17.87 -5.37
CA ARG A 87 -3.14 16.82 -6.28
C ARG A 87 -1.59 16.91 -6.38
N ASP A 88 -0.91 15.79 -6.67
CA ASP A 88 0.57 15.74 -6.74
C ASP A 88 1.13 16.43 -8.01
N ASP A 89 0.69 17.65 -8.32
CA ASP A 89 0.87 18.30 -9.63
C ASP A 89 2.33 18.29 -10.10
N THR A 90 3.29 18.59 -9.22
CA THR A 90 4.73 18.53 -9.53
C THR A 90 5.17 17.19 -10.16
N PHE A 91 4.65 16.06 -9.66
CA PHE A 91 4.97 14.74 -10.22
C PHE A 91 4.26 14.46 -11.55
N TRP A 92 2.98 14.84 -11.66
CA TRP A 92 2.21 14.63 -12.89
C TRP A 92 2.60 15.62 -14.00
N ASP A 93 3.19 16.76 -13.64
CA ASP A 93 3.71 17.77 -14.55
C ASP A 93 5.11 17.46 -15.09
N GLU A 94 5.95 16.74 -14.31
CA GLU A 94 7.27 16.22 -14.72
C GLU A 94 7.17 15.11 -15.78
N LEU A 95 6.04 14.40 -15.87
CA LEU A 95 5.84 13.33 -16.85
C LEU A 95 6.03 13.79 -18.30
N ALA A 96 6.69 12.93 -19.09
CA ALA A 96 6.80 13.10 -20.53
C ALA A 96 5.42 13.40 -21.18
N PRO A 97 5.30 14.33 -22.15
CA PRO A 97 4.02 14.89 -22.59
C PRO A 97 2.95 13.87 -23.03
N VAL A 98 3.37 12.71 -23.55
CA VAL A 98 2.50 11.60 -23.95
C VAL A 98 1.68 11.01 -22.78
N TRP A 99 2.17 11.12 -21.54
CA TRP A 99 1.48 10.64 -20.34
C TRP A 99 0.72 11.75 -19.61
N LYS A 100 1.19 13.00 -19.70
CA LYS A 100 0.57 14.17 -19.04
C LYS A 100 -0.89 14.38 -19.41
N ALA A 101 -1.26 14.13 -20.67
CA ALA A 101 -2.65 14.20 -21.15
C ALA A 101 -3.51 12.97 -20.78
N ARG A 102 -2.93 11.93 -20.16
CA ARG A 102 -3.59 10.64 -19.87
C ARG A 102 -3.80 10.36 -18.38
N LEU A 103 -3.07 11.02 -17.49
CA LEU A 103 -3.05 10.74 -16.06
C LEU A 103 -3.38 12.00 -15.25
N LEU A 104 -4.68 12.19 -14.97
CA LEU A 104 -5.22 13.29 -14.17
C LEU A 104 -5.94 12.73 -12.93
N PRO A 105 -5.22 12.18 -11.94
CA PRO A 105 -5.85 11.61 -10.76
C PRO A 105 -6.44 12.69 -9.85
N PRO A 106 -7.54 12.41 -9.13
CA PRO A 106 -8.05 13.28 -8.08
C PRO A 106 -7.10 13.34 -6.88
N PRO A 107 -7.18 14.38 -6.03
CA PRO A 107 -6.41 14.44 -4.78
C PRO A 107 -6.75 13.26 -3.85
N ALA A 108 -5.75 12.78 -3.12
CA ALA A 108 -5.94 11.81 -2.04
C ALA A 108 -6.26 12.55 -0.74
N TYR A 109 -7.20 12.05 0.05
CA TYR A 109 -7.63 12.66 1.30
C TYR A 109 -8.25 11.68 2.28
N ILE A 110 -8.35 12.13 3.52
CA ILE A 110 -9.18 11.57 4.60
C ILE A 110 -10.23 12.63 4.98
N SER A 111 -11.44 12.17 5.30
CA SER A 111 -12.62 12.98 5.58
C SER A 111 -13.18 12.67 6.99
N LEU A 112 -12.27 12.55 7.96
CA LEU A 112 -12.54 12.17 9.34
C LEU A 112 -12.16 13.31 10.29
N SER A 113 -12.88 13.48 11.40
CA SER A 113 -12.71 14.56 12.38
C SER A 113 -13.03 14.12 13.82
N ASP A 114 -13.09 15.07 14.76
CA ASP A 114 -13.50 14.82 16.16
C ASP A 114 -15.01 14.54 16.29
N GLU A 115 -15.82 14.99 15.34
CA GLU A 115 -17.27 14.76 15.28
C GLU A 115 -17.66 13.42 14.64
N THR A 116 -16.71 12.69 14.06
CA THR A 116 -16.96 11.38 13.43
C THR A 116 -17.17 10.29 14.48
N LYS A 117 -18.25 9.50 14.36
CA LYS A 117 -18.60 8.47 15.34
C LYS A 117 -17.68 7.25 15.26
N ASP A 118 -17.59 6.49 16.36
CA ASP A 118 -16.77 5.28 16.45
C ASP A 118 -17.09 4.26 15.33
N GLU A 119 -18.34 4.13 14.89
CA GLU A 119 -18.75 3.20 13.84
C GLU A 119 -18.24 3.63 12.45
N GLU A 120 -18.50 4.89 12.09
CA GLU A 120 -18.09 5.53 10.82
C GLU A 120 -16.56 5.49 10.69
N TRP A 121 -15.89 5.85 11.78
CA TRP A 121 -14.44 5.83 11.96
C TRP A 121 -13.83 4.44 11.76
N ALA A 122 -14.45 3.43 12.38
CA ALA A 122 -14.01 2.04 12.29
C ALA A 122 -14.18 1.50 10.86
N GLU A 123 -15.22 1.91 10.13
CA GLU A 123 -15.41 1.54 8.72
C GLU A 123 -14.39 2.19 7.79
N ALA A 124 -14.12 3.48 7.95
CA ALA A 124 -13.07 4.15 7.19
C ALA A 124 -11.69 3.51 7.41
N LEU A 125 -11.28 3.29 8.67
CA LEU A 125 -9.91 2.85 8.97
C LEU A 125 -9.70 1.33 8.91
N SER A 126 -10.75 0.52 8.99
CA SER A 126 -10.66 -0.93 8.79
C SER A 126 -11.01 -1.34 7.36
N ILE A 127 -12.19 -0.95 6.85
CA ILE A 127 -12.70 -1.41 5.56
C ILE A 127 -12.16 -0.54 4.43
N GLY A 128 -12.08 0.78 4.61
CA GLY A 128 -11.49 1.71 3.64
C GLY A 128 -12.35 1.96 2.39
N GLU A 129 -13.66 1.71 2.47
CA GLU A 129 -14.62 2.00 1.40
C GLU A 129 -15.26 3.39 1.49
N MET A 130 -15.28 4.03 2.66
CA MET A 130 -15.82 5.39 2.86
C MET A 130 -14.75 6.33 3.48
N ASP A 131 -15.02 7.65 3.38
CA ASP A 131 -14.26 8.76 3.98
C ASP A 131 -12.74 8.82 3.71
N MET A 132 -12.26 8.03 2.75
CA MET A 132 -10.87 7.98 2.33
C MET A 132 -10.75 7.83 0.81
N GLN A 133 -10.10 8.79 0.16
CA GLN A 133 -9.72 8.71 -1.26
C GLN A 133 -8.19 8.62 -1.37
N VAL A 134 -7.69 7.73 -2.23
CA VAL A 134 -6.24 7.54 -2.44
C VAL A 134 -5.93 7.36 -3.92
N THR A 135 -4.69 7.71 -4.30
CA THR A 135 -4.11 7.42 -5.61
C THR A 135 -3.05 6.33 -5.48
N ALA A 136 -2.74 5.62 -6.57
CA ALA A 136 -1.66 4.62 -6.58
C ALA A 136 -0.29 5.24 -6.19
N LEU A 137 -0.06 6.51 -6.54
CA LEU A 137 1.13 7.27 -6.14
C LEU A 137 1.18 7.52 -4.63
N HIS A 138 0.08 7.93 -3.99
CA HIS A 138 0.05 8.10 -2.54
C HIS A 138 0.29 6.77 -1.80
N VAL A 139 -0.30 5.67 -2.27
CA VAL A 139 -0.07 4.33 -1.72
C VAL A 139 1.39 3.89 -1.92
N SER A 140 1.97 4.07 -3.11
CA SER A 140 3.36 3.68 -3.38
C SER A 140 4.38 4.55 -2.64
N ARG A 141 4.11 5.85 -2.42
CA ARG A 141 4.94 6.74 -1.58
C ARG A 141 4.95 6.31 -0.11
N PHE A 142 3.79 5.94 0.44
CA PHE A 142 3.74 5.38 1.80
C PHE A 142 4.55 4.09 1.90
N LEU A 143 4.36 3.17 0.94
CA LEU A 143 5.10 1.91 0.90
C LEU A 143 6.61 2.12 0.66
N GLN A 144 7.01 3.09 -0.16
CA GLN A 144 8.40 3.50 -0.33
C GLN A 144 9.01 3.91 1.00
N ALA A 145 8.29 4.67 1.84
CA ALA A 145 8.74 5.01 3.19
C ALA A 145 8.83 3.79 4.12
N VAL A 146 7.91 2.81 4.01
CA VAL A 146 8.00 1.53 4.74
C VAL A 146 9.23 0.73 4.33
N GLY A 147 9.55 0.68 3.03
CA GLY A 147 10.75 0.01 2.52
C GLY A 147 12.05 0.74 2.90
N ASN A 148 12.02 2.07 2.87
CA ASN A 148 13.15 2.96 3.15
C ASN A 148 13.21 3.37 4.64
N GLU A 149 13.05 2.40 5.53
CA GLU A 149 13.32 2.52 6.98
C GLU A 149 12.61 3.68 7.70
N GLY A 150 11.43 4.04 7.19
CA GLY A 150 10.55 5.10 7.69
C GLY A 150 10.79 6.49 7.09
N VAL A 151 11.64 6.62 6.07
CA VAL A 151 11.96 7.89 5.39
C VAL A 151 11.29 7.94 4.02
N MET A 152 10.28 8.80 3.88
CA MET A 152 9.67 9.11 2.59
C MET A 152 10.58 10.03 1.78
N LEU A 153 10.65 9.81 0.47
CA LEU A 153 11.28 10.70 -0.50
C LEU A 153 10.21 11.45 -1.31
N SER A 154 10.51 12.66 -1.78
CA SER A 154 9.73 13.26 -2.86
C SER A 154 9.78 12.36 -4.10
N PRO A 155 8.62 12.02 -4.70
CA PRO A 155 8.60 11.29 -5.97
C PRO A 155 9.06 12.23 -7.10
N VAL A 156 9.67 11.67 -8.14
CA VAL A 156 10.04 12.37 -9.38
C VAL A 156 9.67 11.52 -10.59
N ALA A 157 9.21 12.15 -11.67
CA ALA A 157 8.75 11.47 -12.87
C ALA A 157 9.73 11.70 -14.04
N ARG A 158 10.91 11.08 -13.96
CA ARG A 158 11.98 11.24 -14.96
C ARG A 158 11.87 10.22 -16.10
N GLU A 159 12.22 10.66 -17.30
CA GLU A 159 12.40 9.78 -18.45
C GLU A 159 13.66 8.91 -18.26
N GLU A 160 13.56 7.63 -18.64
CA GLU A 160 14.68 6.69 -18.61
C GLU A 160 15.68 7.08 -19.71
N SER A 161 16.78 7.73 -19.31
CA SER A 161 17.78 8.21 -20.24
C SER A 161 18.56 7.05 -20.85
N ALA A 162 18.24 6.71 -22.10
CA ALA A 162 18.88 5.65 -22.89
C ALA A 162 20.32 6.00 -23.34
N ALA A 163 21.16 6.43 -22.40
CA ALA A 163 22.59 6.60 -22.59
C ALA A 163 23.30 5.24 -22.41
N PRO A 164 24.19 4.82 -23.33
CA PRO A 164 25.03 3.64 -23.10
C PRO A 164 25.96 3.89 -21.92
N ALA A 165 26.37 2.83 -21.23
CA ALA A 165 27.16 2.88 -20.01
C ALA A 165 28.62 3.31 -20.25
N MET A 166 28.84 4.59 -20.56
CA MET A 166 30.15 5.23 -20.58
C MET A 166 30.18 6.38 -19.57
N THR A 167 30.97 6.19 -18.51
CA THR A 167 31.45 7.24 -17.59
C THR A 167 30.43 8.33 -17.25
N THR A 168 29.39 7.98 -16.50
CA THR A 168 28.56 8.97 -15.82
C THR A 168 29.36 9.65 -14.70
N THR A 169 30.14 10.67 -15.06
CA THR A 169 30.46 11.77 -14.15
C THR A 169 29.14 12.21 -13.52
N PRO A 170 29.00 12.27 -12.18
CA PRO A 170 27.74 12.69 -11.57
C PRO A 170 27.43 14.14 -11.95
N GLY A 171 26.59 14.31 -12.98
CA GLY A 171 25.94 15.60 -13.26
C GLY A 171 25.26 16.06 -11.99
N PRO A 172 25.29 17.37 -11.67
CA PRO A 172 25.04 17.85 -10.31
C PRO A 172 23.71 17.28 -9.81
N HIS A 173 23.80 16.46 -8.75
CA HIS A 173 22.64 16.03 -8.02
C HIS A 173 21.97 17.29 -7.49
N ARG A 174 20.91 17.73 -8.19
CA ARG A 174 19.88 18.56 -7.57
C ARG A 174 19.29 17.71 -6.47
N GLU A 175 19.85 17.86 -5.28
CA GLU A 175 19.30 17.39 -4.02
C GLU A 175 17.92 18.04 -3.88
N SER A 176 16.89 17.35 -4.37
CA SER A 176 15.52 17.59 -3.94
C SER A 176 15.49 17.21 -2.45
N ASN A 177 15.83 18.18 -1.60
CA ASN A 177 16.26 18.04 -0.21
C ASN A 177 15.10 17.72 0.76
N ASN A 178 14.17 16.90 0.25
CA ASN A 178 12.85 16.60 0.76
C ASN A 178 12.75 15.11 1.11
N SER A 179 13.81 14.55 1.70
CA SER A 179 13.67 13.31 2.48
C SER A 179 13.04 13.68 3.82
N LYS A 180 12.00 12.96 4.23
CA LYS A 180 11.30 13.20 5.51
C LYS A 180 11.12 11.88 6.24
N ARG A 181 11.57 11.81 7.49
CA ARG A 181 11.16 10.71 8.38
C ARG A 181 9.67 10.84 8.65
N VAL A 182 8.89 9.92 8.09
CA VAL A 182 7.43 9.86 8.23
C VAL A 182 7.00 8.80 9.24
N MET A 183 7.82 7.80 9.56
CA MET A 183 7.57 6.83 10.64
C MET A 183 8.87 6.39 11.33
N GLN A 184 8.76 5.70 12.46
CA GLN A 184 9.92 5.08 13.11
C GLN A 184 10.46 3.91 12.26
N GLU A 185 11.76 3.66 12.37
CA GLU A 185 12.39 2.50 11.73
C GLU A 185 11.78 1.18 12.25
N SER A 186 11.57 1.07 13.57
CA SER A 186 10.88 -0.04 14.23
C SER A 186 9.50 -0.32 13.63
N THR A 187 8.68 0.72 13.45
CA THR A 187 7.37 0.66 12.76
C THR A 187 7.52 0.14 11.33
N SER A 188 8.48 0.67 10.57
CA SER A 188 8.73 0.24 9.18
C SER A 188 9.14 -1.24 9.09
N ARG A 189 10.03 -1.72 9.98
CA ARG A 189 10.44 -3.14 10.02
C ARG A 189 9.28 -4.06 10.47
N ARG A 190 8.45 -3.63 11.42
CA ARG A 190 7.21 -4.35 11.81
C ARG A 190 6.21 -4.44 10.66
N LEU A 191 6.02 -3.37 9.88
CA LEU A 191 5.19 -3.37 8.66
C LEU A 191 5.75 -4.31 7.58
N GLN A 192 7.05 -4.27 7.29
CA GLN A 192 7.70 -5.17 6.33
C GLN A 192 7.51 -6.66 6.70
N ALA A 193 7.64 -7.01 7.98
CA ALA A 193 7.38 -8.36 8.47
C ALA A 193 5.91 -8.77 8.26
N ALA A 194 4.96 -7.94 8.69
CA ALA A 194 3.53 -8.21 8.52
C ALA A 194 3.09 -8.31 7.04
N MET A 195 3.75 -7.56 6.15
CA MET A 195 3.58 -7.65 4.70
C MET A 195 4.05 -8.99 4.13
N ARG A 196 5.20 -9.53 4.58
CA ARG A 196 5.69 -10.85 4.18
C ARG A 196 4.81 -11.97 4.72
N ASP A 197 4.43 -11.92 6.00
CA ASP A 197 3.47 -12.87 6.59
C ASP A 197 2.12 -12.88 5.84
N CYS A 198 1.63 -11.73 5.38
CA CYS A 198 0.39 -11.64 4.61
C CYS A 198 0.47 -12.43 3.28
N VAL A 199 1.65 -12.49 2.67
CA VAL A 199 1.94 -13.31 1.48
C VAL A 199 2.20 -14.77 1.86
N GLN A 200 3.01 -15.05 2.88
CA GLN A 200 3.37 -16.41 3.27
C GLN A 200 2.18 -17.23 3.78
N ARG A 201 1.32 -16.63 4.62
CA ARG A 201 0.25 -17.31 5.35
C ARG A 201 -1.10 -16.59 5.36
N GLY A 202 -1.13 -15.31 5.01
CA GLY A 202 -2.32 -14.44 5.10
C GLY A 202 -3.22 -14.36 3.85
N THR A 203 -3.82 -13.19 3.62
CA THR A 203 -4.79 -12.92 2.52
C THR A 203 -4.14 -12.68 1.15
N ALA A 204 -2.81 -12.75 1.03
CA ALA A 204 -2.08 -12.54 -0.21
C ALA A 204 -1.34 -13.80 -0.72
N ARG A 205 -1.65 -14.98 -0.17
CA ARG A 205 -1.03 -16.29 -0.51
C ARG A 205 -1.00 -16.65 -2.00
N SER A 206 -1.87 -16.08 -2.83
CA SER A 206 -1.84 -16.28 -4.29
C SER A 206 -0.55 -15.79 -4.94
N ILE A 207 0.17 -14.83 -4.34
CA ILE A 207 1.44 -14.31 -4.87
C ILE A 207 2.69 -14.98 -4.27
N ALA A 208 2.55 -15.91 -3.31
CA ALA A 208 3.68 -16.51 -2.61
C ALA A 208 4.66 -17.26 -3.53
N LYS A 209 4.18 -17.77 -4.68
CA LYS A 209 4.99 -18.45 -5.70
C LYS A 209 5.51 -17.54 -6.81
N ALA A 210 5.22 -16.23 -6.79
CA ALA A 210 5.58 -15.32 -7.86
C ALA A 210 7.10 -15.29 -8.14
N LEU A 211 7.92 -15.27 -7.07
CA LEU A 211 9.38 -15.20 -7.13
C LEU A 211 10.06 -16.49 -6.63
N GLU A 212 9.35 -17.62 -6.68
CA GLU A 212 9.85 -18.93 -6.27
C GLU A 212 11.09 -19.33 -7.10
N GLY A 213 12.19 -19.70 -6.42
CA GLY A 213 13.48 -20.04 -7.04
C GLY A 213 14.44 -18.86 -7.27
N THR A 214 13.96 -17.61 -7.19
CA THR A 214 14.78 -16.41 -7.51
C THR A 214 15.62 -15.90 -6.33
N GLY A 215 15.26 -16.28 -5.10
CA GLY A 215 15.80 -15.70 -3.86
C GLY A 215 15.20 -14.36 -3.45
N TRP A 216 14.39 -13.71 -4.30
CA TRP A 216 13.65 -12.48 -3.98
C TRP A 216 12.30 -12.80 -3.34
N GLU A 217 11.77 -11.87 -2.54
CA GLU A 217 10.47 -12.02 -1.87
C GLU A 217 9.49 -10.89 -2.23
N VAL A 218 8.20 -11.17 -2.15
CA VAL A 218 7.14 -10.14 -2.17
C VAL A 218 6.43 -10.13 -0.82
N GLY A 219 6.22 -8.95 -0.26
CA GLY A 219 5.30 -8.72 0.85
C GLY A 219 4.28 -7.66 0.47
N GLY A 220 3.04 -7.75 0.94
CA GLY A 220 2.02 -6.76 0.62
C GLY A 220 0.66 -7.07 1.23
N LYS A 221 -0.38 -6.31 0.85
CA LYS A 221 -1.77 -6.51 1.28
C LYS A 221 -2.73 -6.44 0.10
N THR A 222 -3.73 -7.31 0.14
CA THR A 222 -4.88 -7.32 -0.77
C THR A 222 -6.00 -6.40 -0.26
N GLY A 223 -6.60 -5.64 -1.17
CA GLY A 223 -7.86 -4.91 -0.98
C GLY A 223 -8.87 -5.31 -2.05
N SER A 224 -10.15 -5.39 -1.67
CA SER A 224 -11.26 -5.77 -2.56
C SER A 224 -12.48 -4.96 -2.12
N GLY A 225 -13.28 -4.46 -3.05
CA GLY A 225 -14.41 -3.57 -2.73
C GLY A 225 -15.39 -3.44 -3.89
N MET A 226 -16.62 -3.01 -3.58
CA MET A 226 -17.74 -3.05 -4.52
C MET A 226 -17.83 -1.79 -5.39
N ALA A 227 -17.78 -1.97 -6.71
CA ALA A 227 -18.05 -0.95 -7.70
C ALA A 227 -19.43 -1.17 -8.34
N LEU A 228 -20.34 -0.22 -8.18
CA LEU A 228 -21.63 -0.19 -8.87
C LEU A 228 -21.44 0.39 -10.29
N LEU A 229 -21.55 -0.46 -11.32
CA LEU A 229 -21.41 -0.06 -12.73
C LEU A 229 -22.70 -0.39 -13.52
N PRO A 230 -22.91 0.21 -14.71
CA PRO A 230 -24.08 -0.09 -15.56
C PRO A 230 -24.21 -1.55 -16.01
N LYS A 231 -23.15 -2.36 -15.85
CA LYS A 231 -23.14 -3.81 -16.12
C LYS A 231 -23.41 -4.66 -14.87
N GLY A 232 -23.99 -4.06 -13.82
CA GLY A 232 -24.20 -4.67 -12.52
C GLY A 232 -23.03 -4.48 -11.55
N PRO A 233 -23.11 -5.05 -10.33
CA PRO A 233 -22.04 -4.99 -9.34
C PRO A 233 -20.76 -5.66 -9.84
N GLN A 234 -19.63 -5.01 -9.62
CA GLN A 234 -18.29 -5.47 -10.00
C GLN A 234 -17.35 -5.33 -8.79
N ILE A 235 -16.27 -6.11 -8.75
CA ILE A 235 -15.26 -6.01 -7.68
C ILE A 235 -14.03 -5.30 -8.22
N ASP A 236 -13.65 -4.21 -7.55
CA ASP A 236 -12.41 -3.48 -7.78
C ASP A 236 -11.30 -4.07 -6.90
N GLY A 237 -10.18 -4.44 -7.52
CA GLY A 237 -9.09 -5.17 -6.88
C GLY A 237 -7.83 -4.34 -6.67
N TRP A 238 -7.28 -4.36 -5.46
CA TRP A 238 -5.98 -3.79 -5.11
C TRP A 238 -5.00 -4.87 -4.64
N PHE A 239 -3.75 -4.77 -5.07
CA PHE A 239 -2.62 -5.39 -4.37
C PHE A 239 -1.43 -4.43 -4.35
N ALA A 240 -0.94 -4.12 -3.15
CA ALA A 240 0.11 -3.13 -2.94
C ALA A 240 1.11 -3.62 -1.88
N GLY A 241 2.40 -3.31 -2.06
CA GLY A 241 3.44 -3.83 -1.20
C GLY A 241 4.87 -3.48 -1.62
N LEU A 242 5.79 -4.37 -1.24
CA LEU A 242 7.24 -4.26 -1.39
C LEU A 242 7.82 -5.53 -2.03
N ILE A 243 8.85 -5.34 -2.84
CA ILE A 243 9.71 -6.41 -3.37
C ILE A 243 11.06 -6.32 -2.65
N PHE A 244 11.51 -7.44 -2.09
CA PHE A 244 12.73 -7.55 -1.29
C PHE A 244 13.79 -8.38 -2.02
N ASP A 245 15.04 -7.94 -1.96
CA ASP A 245 16.19 -8.71 -2.48
C ASP A 245 16.55 -9.90 -1.58
N PRO A 246 17.47 -10.80 -2.00
CA PRO A 246 17.87 -11.96 -1.20
C PRO A 246 18.64 -11.62 0.09
N GLN A 247 18.82 -10.33 0.42
CA GLN A 247 19.33 -9.85 1.70
C GLN A 247 18.19 -9.31 2.60
N GLY A 248 16.93 -9.46 2.17
CA GLY A 248 15.73 -9.02 2.88
C GLY A 248 15.48 -7.51 2.78
N LYS A 249 16.24 -6.77 1.97
CA LYS A 249 16.12 -5.31 1.83
C LYS A 249 15.06 -4.97 0.78
N ALA A 250 14.15 -4.06 1.11
CA ALA A 250 13.17 -3.56 0.16
C ALA A 250 13.85 -2.76 -0.97
N ARG A 251 13.55 -3.11 -2.23
CA ARG A 251 14.14 -2.48 -3.42
C ARG A 251 13.13 -1.74 -4.28
N PHE A 252 11.89 -2.24 -4.33
CA PHE A 252 10.80 -1.63 -5.07
C PHE A 252 9.54 -1.57 -4.22
N ALA A 253 8.76 -0.50 -4.38
CA ALA A 253 7.41 -0.38 -3.84
C ALA A 253 6.41 -0.32 -5.01
N PHE A 254 5.30 -1.04 -4.90
CA PHE A 254 4.28 -1.14 -5.96
C PHE A 254 2.87 -0.97 -5.39
N ALA A 255 1.96 -0.47 -6.23
CA ALA A 255 0.56 -0.26 -5.88
C ALA A 255 -0.32 -0.52 -7.11
N THR A 256 -0.78 -1.76 -7.26
CA THR A 256 -1.55 -2.22 -8.42
C THR A 256 -3.04 -2.12 -8.13
N PHE A 257 -3.76 -1.41 -8.99
CA PHE A 257 -5.22 -1.27 -8.97
C PHE A 257 -5.83 -1.78 -10.28
N VAL A 258 -6.87 -2.60 -10.19
CA VAL A 258 -7.60 -3.14 -11.33
C VAL A 258 -9.09 -2.93 -11.12
N ARG A 259 -9.67 -1.93 -11.80
CA ARG A 259 -11.11 -1.67 -11.81
C ARG A 259 -11.84 -2.83 -12.49
N SER A 260 -12.90 -3.34 -11.88
CA SER A 260 -13.57 -4.59 -12.28
C SER A 260 -12.59 -5.78 -12.40
N GLY A 261 -11.53 -5.78 -11.59
CA GLY A 261 -10.45 -6.75 -11.61
C GLY A 261 -10.70 -8.03 -10.85
N GLY A 262 -11.82 -8.15 -10.14
CA GLY A 262 -12.04 -9.20 -9.15
C GLY A 262 -11.41 -8.84 -7.80
N TYR A 263 -11.27 -9.83 -6.91
CA TYR A 263 -10.66 -9.62 -5.60
C TYR A 263 -9.17 -9.23 -5.73
N GLY A 264 -8.63 -8.48 -4.75
CA GLY A 264 -7.23 -8.04 -4.77
C GLY A 264 -6.21 -9.19 -4.88
N GLY A 265 -6.55 -10.38 -4.39
CA GLY A 265 -5.74 -11.60 -4.52
C GLY A 265 -5.75 -12.24 -5.92
N GLU A 266 -6.53 -11.71 -6.86
CA GLU A 266 -6.70 -12.25 -8.21
C GLU A 266 -5.88 -11.44 -9.22
N ASN A 267 -6.50 -10.63 -10.08
CA ASN A 267 -5.78 -10.01 -11.20
C ASN A 267 -4.83 -8.89 -10.77
N ALA A 268 -5.10 -8.19 -9.67
CA ALA A 268 -4.16 -7.22 -9.10
C ALA A 268 -2.89 -7.90 -8.57
N ALA A 269 -3.03 -9.04 -7.88
CA ALA A 269 -1.88 -9.84 -7.44
C ALA A 269 -1.10 -10.45 -8.63
N LYS A 270 -1.78 -10.97 -9.66
CA LYS A 270 -1.13 -11.50 -10.88
C LYS A 270 -0.31 -10.43 -11.60
N ILE A 271 -0.88 -9.24 -11.84
CA ILE A 271 -0.17 -8.14 -12.50
C ILE A 271 1.06 -7.70 -11.67
N SER A 272 0.95 -7.69 -10.34
CA SER A 272 2.10 -7.43 -9.46
C SER A 272 3.17 -8.53 -9.50
N ALA A 273 2.80 -9.79 -9.78
CA ALA A 273 3.76 -10.88 -9.92
C ALA A 273 4.60 -10.74 -11.21
N GLU A 274 3.95 -10.45 -12.34
CA GLU A 274 4.62 -10.18 -13.62
C GLU A 274 5.51 -8.91 -13.52
N LEU A 275 5.00 -7.86 -12.88
CA LEU A 275 5.77 -6.64 -12.59
C LEU A 275 7.00 -6.95 -11.72
N ALA A 276 6.85 -7.78 -10.68
CA ALA A 276 7.96 -8.14 -9.81
C ALA A 276 9.05 -8.92 -10.57
N ARG A 277 8.68 -9.91 -11.39
CA ARG A 277 9.61 -10.66 -12.26
C ARG A 277 10.36 -9.73 -13.21
N TYR A 278 9.64 -8.86 -13.90
CA TYR A 278 10.23 -7.85 -14.79
C TYR A 278 11.25 -6.96 -14.06
N LEU A 279 10.91 -6.43 -12.88
CA LEU A 279 11.77 -5.53 -12.10
C LEU A 279 13.04 -6.20 -11.56
N ILE A 280 13.04 -7.51 -11.30
CA ILE A 280 14.25 -8.25 -10.88
C ILE A 280 15.10 -8.77 -12.05
N GLY A 281 14.70 -8.48 -13.30
CA GLY A 281 15.41 -8.91 -14.51
C GLY A 281 14.93 -10.26 -15.07
N GLU A 282 13.97 -10.94 -14.43
CA GLU A 282 13.30 -12.13 -14.98
C GLU A 282 12.28 -11.76 -16.05
N THR A 283 12.75 -11.16 -17.15
CA THR A 283 11.95 -11.06 -18.37
C THR A 283 11.75 -12.46 -18.92
N THR A 284 10.49 -12.89 -19.07
CA THR A 284 10.13 -14.10 -19.82
C THR A 284 10.65 -13.96 -21.25
N ALA A 285 11.73 -14.68 -21.57
CA ALA A 285 12.46 -14.53 -22.82
C ALA A 285 11.51 -14.64 -24.03
N ALA A 286 11.60 -13.67 -24.95
CA ALA A 286 10.62 -13.46 -26.00
C ALA A 286 10.48 -14.69 -26.93
N LYS A 287 9.46 -15.51 -26.71
CA LYS A 287 9.15 -16.68 -27.54
C LYS A 287 8.30 -16.39 -28.78
N ASP A 288 7.53 -15.30 -28.76
CA ASP A 288 6.64 -14.89 -29.86
C ASP A 288 6.89 -13.44 -30.30
N ARG A 289 8.12 -13.17 -30.77
CA ARG A 289 8.33 -12.16 -31.80
C ARG A 289 8.67 -12.88 -33.11
N PRO A 290 7.71 -13.06 -34.04
CA PRO A 290 8.07 -13.43 -35.40
C PRO A 290 9.03 -12.38 -35.95
N SER A 291 10.10 -12.83 -36.62
CA SER A 291 11.02 -11.94 -37.34
C SER A 291 10.22 -11.12 -38.35
N ARG A 292 10.26 -9.79 -38.22
CA ARG A 292 9.72 -8.92 -39.27
C ARG A 292 10.51 -9.12 -40.57
N PRO A 293 9.83 -9.21 -41.73
CA PRO A 293 10.47 -9.03 -43.02
C PRO A 293 10.91 -7.58 -43.22
#